data_AF-A0A4U1ITA2-F1
#
_entry.id   AF-A0A4U1ITA2-F1
#
_cell.length_a   1.000
_cell.length_b   1.000
_cell.length_c   1.000
_cell.angle_alpha   90.00
_cell.angle_beta   90.00
_cell.angle_gamma   90.00
#
_symmetry.space_group_name_H-M   'P 1'
#
loop_
_entity.id
_entity.type
_entity.pdbx_description
1 polymer ?
#
loop_
_entity_poly.entity_id
_entity_poly.type
_entity_poly.pdbx_seq_one_letter_code
_entity_poly.pdbx_strand_id
1 'polypeptide(L)'
;MPDSITRPKRPWTVLFVATLAACSRGSAPSEVSSPSGGSSGSTEAAAGAPASANAPPRRSPRLDEPRWQRAMDDDPAGLQALADALGAAGLVEALGDGGAILKTALLALPLADDADLALGALGKRALAATDEERGPTLEAVLGVAGRPATAREPLDPEGASEAGAALLSIAANPALPREHRALAVSAARALAEKKILDPAKIPGDLDPP
;
A
#
# COMPACT_ATOMS: atom_id res chain seq x y z
N MET A 1 14.71 -10.82 55.05
CA MET A 1 15.26 -11.97 54.30
C MET A 1 14.66 -11.93 52.91
N PRO A 2 15.40 -11.58 51.85
CA PRO A 2 14.88 -11.59 50.49
C PRO A 2 15.10 -12.96 49.84
N ASP A 3 14.01 -13.58 49.39
CA ASP A 3 14.01 -14.82 48.62
C ASP A 3 14.41 -14.54 47.17
N SER A 4 15.52 -15.14 46.76
CA SER A 4 16.07 -15.07 45.40
C SER A 4 15.35 -16.06 44.49
N ILE A 5 14.45 -15.57 43.62
CA ILE A 5 13.81 -16.38 42.58
C ILE A 5 14.71 -16.40 41.34
N THR A 6 15.44 -17.50 41.15
CA THR A 6 16.23 -17.80 39.96
C THR A 6 15.33 -18.30 38.82
N ARG A 7 15.20 -17.51 37.74
CA ARG A 7 14.53 -17.96 36.50
C ARG A 7 15.45 -18.89 35.69
N PRO A 8 14.92 -20.01 35.16
CA PRO A 8 15.70 -20.90 34.29
C PRO A 8 15.89 -20.31 32.89
N LYS A 9 17.13 -20.36 32.40
CA LYS A 9 17.51 -20.01 31.02
C LYS A 9 17.04 -21.11 30.07
N ARG A 10 16.17 -20.78 29.12
CA ARG A 10 15.77 -21.68 28.03
C ARG A 10 16.82 -21.61 26.90
N PRO A 11 17.39 -22.73 26.44
CA PRO A 11 18.25 -22.74 25.25
C PRO A 11 17.39 -22.62 23.99
N TRP A 12 17.77 -21.68 23.11
CA TRP A 12 17.24 -21.56 21.75
C TRP A 12 17.91 -22.62 20.87
N THR A 13 17.13 -23.58 20.38
CA THR A 13 17.56 -24.51 19.34
C THR A 13 17.27 -23.88 17.98
N VAL A 14 18.32 -23.45 17.28
CA VAL A 14 18.22 -22.99 15.89
C VAL A 14 18.19 -24.21 14.97
N LEU A 15 17.06 -24.42 14.30
CA LEU A 15 16.95 -25.44 13.26
C LEU A 15 17.34 -24.80 11.91
N PHE A 16 18.55 -25.09 11.44
CA PHE A 16 18.96 -24.81 10.06
C PHE A 16 18.30 -25.84 9.14
N VAL A 17 17.40 -25.39 8.25
CA VAL A 17 16.94 -26.20 7.11
C VAL A 17 17.64 -25.68 5.87
N ALA A 18 18.59 -26.46 5.38
CA ALA A 18 19.20 -26.30 4.07
C ALA A 18 18.32 -27.00 3.03
N THR A 19 17.84 -26.27 2.03
CA THR A 19 17.13 -26.85 0.88
C THR A 19 17.85 -26.51 -0.41
N LEU A 20 18.03 -27.56 -1.21
CA LEU A 20 18.92 -27.71 -2.35
C LEU A 20 18.57 -26.84 -3.57
N ALA A 21 19.65 -26.48 -4.28
CA ALA A 21 19.66 -25.93 -5.62
C ALA A 21 19.12 -26.92 -6.67
N ALA A 22 18.38 -26.40 -7.66
CA ALA A 22 18.11 -27.08 -8.92
C ALA A 22 18.34 -26.10 -10.09
N CYS A 23 19.47 -26.29 -10.77
CA CYS A 23 19.78 -25.64 -12.04
C CYS A 23 18.88 -26.22 -13.15
N SER A 24 18.15 -25.37 -13.87
CA SER A 24 17.55 -25.74 -15.16
C SER A 24 18.10 -24.83 -16.25
N ARG A 25 18.88 -25.44 -17.13
CA ARG A 25 19.60 -24.87 -18.27
C ARG A 25 18.79 -25.22 -19.52
N GLY A 26 18.35 -24.24 -20.31
CA GLY A 26 17.61 -24.47 -21.55
C GLY A 26 17.91 -23.41 -22.60
N SER A 27 18.62 -23.81 -23.65
CA SER A 27 18.95 -23.02 -24.84
C SER A 27 17.84 -23.12 -25.89
N ALA A 28 17.56 -22.04 -26.63
CA ALA A 28 17.65 -21.96 -28.10
C ALA A 28 17.05 -20.64 -28.64
N PRO A 29 17.53 -20.15 -29.80
CA PRO A 29 17.18 -18.85 -30.37
C PRO A 29 15.96 -18.95 -31.31
N SER A 30 15.29 -17.83 -31.55
CA SER A 30 14.40 -17.67 -32.69
C SER A 30 14.60 -16.28 -33.29
N GLU A 31 15.19 -16.28 -34.47
CA GLU A 31 15.18 -15.19 -35.43
C GLU A 31 13.73 -14.98 -35.92
N VAL A 32 13.27 -13.72 -35.95
CA VAL A 32 12.20 -13.29 -36.85
C VAL A 32 12.55 -11.91 -37.38
N SER A 33 12.57 -11.85 -38.70
CA SER A 33 12.81 -10.68 -39.54
C SER A 33 11.68 -9.66 -39.49
N SER A 34 12.06 -8.42 -39.79
CA SER A 34 11.27 -7.20 -39.94
C SER A 34 9.99 -7.32 -40.79
N PRO A 35 9.10 -6.33 -40.65
CA PRO A 35 8.93 -5.43 -41.79
C PRO A 35 8.94 -3.93 -41.44
N SER A 36 9.51 -3.16 -42.37
CA SER A 36 9.29 -1.73 -42.56
C SER A 36 7.81 -1.41 -42.83
N GLY A 37 7.29 -0.31 -42.31
CA GLY A 37 5.98 0.22 -42.67
C GLY A 37 5.67 1.49 -41.89
N GLY A 38 5.58 2.62 -42.58
CA GLY A 38 5.55 3.95 -41.98
C GLY A 38 4.18 4.42 -41.48
N SER A 39 4.20 5.54 -40.76
CA SER A 39 3.24 6.65 -40.90
C SER A 39 3.57 7.73 -39.87
N SER A 40 4.28 8.77 -40.32
CA SER A 40 4.26 10.06 -39.63
C SER A 40 2.98 10.78 -40.02
N GLY A 41 1.89 10.45 -39.34
CA GLY A 41 0.67 11.24 -39.36
C GLY A 41 0.76 12.30 -38.27
N SER A 42 0.81 13.57 -38.65
CA SER A 42 0.70 14.71 -37.76
C SER A 42 -0.53 14.58 -36.86
N THR A 43 -0.31 14.54 -35.54
CA THR A 43 -1.33 14.74 -34.53
C THR A 43 -1.91 16.14 -34.67
N GLU A 44 -3.05 16.24 -35.33
CA GLU A 44 -3.94 17.39 -35.25
C GLU A 44 -4.47 17.47 -33.82
N ALA A 45 -4.22 18.61 -33.17
CA ALA A 45 -4.60 18.88 -31.81
C ALA A 45 -6.13 18.84 -31.68
N ALA A 46 -6.64 17.76 -31.09
CA ALA A 46 -8.01 17.73 -30.59
C ALA A 46 -8.12 18.73 -29.44
N ALA A 47 -8.71 19.89 -29.74
CA ALA A 47 -9.17 20.84 -28.76
C ALA A 47 -10.10 20.12 -27.77
N GLY A 48 -9.62 19.88 -26.56
CA GLY A 48 -10.43 19.36 -25.46
C GLY A 48 -11.54 20.34 -25.15
N ALA A 49 -12.76 20.00 -25.57
CA ALA A 49 -13.95 20.70 -25.11
C ALA A 49 -14.06 20.53 -23.58
N PRO A 50 -14.44 21.58 -22.83
CA PRO A 50 -14.57 21.50 -21.37
C PRO A 50 -15.63 20.46 -21.02
N ALA A 51 -15.23 19.43 -20.27
CA ALA A 51 -16.12 18.40 -19.78
C ALA A 51 -17.26 19.05 -18.98
N SER A 52 -18.48 18.84 -19.45
CA SER A 52 -19.71 19.33 -18.82
C SER A 52 -19.80 18.75 -17.41
N ALA A 53 -19.89 19.63 -16.41
CA ALA A 53 -19.86 19.33 -14.97
C ALA A 53 -21.09 18.56 -14.44
N ASN A 54 -21.86 17.91 -15.32
CA ASN A 54 -23.12 17.24 -15.00
C ASN A 54 -23.25 15.84 -15.63
N ALA A 55 -22.17 15.27 -16.15
CA ALA A 55 -22.18 13.88 -16.60
C ALA A 55 -22.26 12.95 -15.38
N PRO A 56 -23.13 11.91 -15.39
CA PRO A 56 -23.14 10.92 -14.32
C PRO A 56 -21.76 10.26 -14.20
N PRO A 57 -21.34 9.86 -12.99
CA PRO A 57 -20.04 9.26 -12.78
C PRO A 57 -19.89 8.07 -13.72
N ARG A 58 -18.85 8.10 -14.57
CA ARG A 58 -18.58 7.00 -15.49
C ARG A 58 -18.22 5.77 -14.66
N ARG A 59 -18.91 4.67 -14.92
CA ARG A 59 -18.54 3.35 -14.39
C ARG A 59 -17.08 3.07 -14.75
N SER A 60 -16.27 2.69 -13.76
CA SER A 60 -14.87 2.34 -14.01
C SER A 60 -14.77 1.12 -14.92
N PRO A 61 -13.90 1.13 -15.96
CA PRO A 61 -13.64 -0.04 -16.80
C PRO A 61 -13.06 -1.21 -16.00
N ARG A 62 -12.41 -0.94 -14.86
CA ARG A 62 -11.81 -1.97 -14.00
C ARG A 62 -12.85 -2.92 -13.40
N LEU A 63 -14.12 -2.52 -13.30
CA LEU A 63 -15.21 -3.38 -12.82
C LEU A 63 -15.49 -4.58 -13.73
N ASP A 64 -15.15 -4.46 -15.02
CA ASP A 64 -15.40 -5.50 -16.01
C ASP A 64 -14.14 -6.37 -16.26
N GLU A 65 -13.02 -6.04 -15.59
CA GLU A 65 -11.78 -6.79 -15.71
C GLU A 65 -11.79 -8.06 -14.84
N PRO A 66 -11.50 -9.25 -15.41
CA PRO A 66 -11.54 -10.51 -14.66
C PRO A 66 -10.63 -10.55 -13.42
N ARG A 67 -9.49 -9.84 -13.45
CA ARG A 67 -8.56 -9.77 -12.31
C ARG A 67 -9.15 -9.00 -11.13
N TRP A 68 -9.87 -7.91 -11.40
CA TRP A 68 -10.54 -7.11 -10.37
C TRP A 68 -11.73 -7.87 -9.80
N GLN A 69 -12.50 -8.54 -10.66
CA GLN A 69 -13.63 -9.38 -10.22
C GLN A 69 -13.17 -10.47 -9.24
N ARG A 70 -12.08 -11.19 -9.56
CA ARG A 70 -11.51 -12.20 -8.65
C ARG A 70 -11.07 -11.61 -7.31
N ALA A 71 -10.46 -10.42 -7.33
CA ALA A 71 -9.99 -9.76 -6.11
C ALA A 71 -11.14 -9.17 -5.26
N MET A 72 -12.29 -8.85 -5.86
CA MET A 72 -13.46 -8.33 -5.18
C MET A 72 -14.20 -9.37 -4.32
N ASP A 73 -14.02 -10.65 -4.60
CA ASP A 73 -14.60 -11.74 -3.81
C ASP A 73 -13.88 -11.95 -2.46
N ASP A 74 -13.03 -10.99 -2.05
CA ASP A 74 -12.17 -11.01 -0.87
C ASP A 74 -11.26 -12.27 -0.81
N ASP A 75 -10.98 -12.90 -1.97
CA ASP A 75 -10.04 -14.01 -2.10
C ASP A 75 -8.60 -13.53 -1.91
N PRO A 76 -7.85 -14.00 -0.89
CA PRO A 76 -6.47 -13.59 -0.67
C PRO A 76 -5.55 -13.84 -1.87
N ALA A 77 -5.78 -14.92 -2.62
CA ALA A 77 -4.99 -15.22 -3.81
C ALA A 77 -5.31 -14.23 -4.94
N GLY A 78 -6.57 -13.83 -5.08
CA GLY A 78 -7.02 -12.77 -5.98
C GLY A 78 -6.39 -11.42 -5.67
N LEU A 79 -6.39 -11.03 -4.38
CA LEU A 79 -5.78 -9.77 -3.93
C LEU A 79 -4.26 -9.74 -4.16
N GLN A 80 -3.55 -10.83 -3.84
CA GLN A 80 -2.11 -10.93 -4.10
C GLN A 80 -1.82 -10.86 -5.61
N ALA A 81 -2.54 -11.61 -6.44
CA ALA A 81 -2.33 -11.59 -7.88
C ALA A 81 -2.62 -10.21 -8.50
N LEU A 82 -3.58 -9.46 -7.93
CA LEU A 82 -3.85 -8.09 -8.33
C LEU A 82 -2.68 -7.16 -7.95
N ALA A 83 -2.16 -7.30 -6.73
CA ALA A 83 -1.03 -6.52 -6.24
C ALA A 83 0.25 -6.77 -7.06
N ASP A 84 0.55 -8.04 -7.36
CA ASP A 84 1.70 -8.42 -8.19
C ASP A 84 1.59 -7.85 -9.61
N ALA A 85 0.37 -7.82 -10.17
CA ALA A 85 0.14 -7.38 -11.54
C ALA A 85 0.15 -5.86 -11.72
N LEU A 86 -0.25 -5.09 -10.71
CA LEU A 86 -0.39 -3.63 -10.80
C LEU A 86 0.72 -2.86 -10.07
N GLY A 87 1.30 -3.46 -9.03
CA GLY A 87 2.17 -2.76 -8.09
C GLY A 87 1.46 -1.62 -7.35
N ALA A 88 2.21 -0.89 -6.54
CA ALA A 88 1.71 0.23 -5.77
C ALA A 88 1.14 1.34 -6.65
N ALA A 89 1.82 1.69 -7.75
CA ALA A 89 1.42 2.78 -8.64
C ALA A 89 0.03 2.55 -9.28
N GLY A 90 -0.19 1.35 -9.84
CA GLY A 90 -1.48 1.01 -10.47
C GLY A 90 -2.62 0.91 -9.47
N LEU A 91 -2.35 0.44 -8.25
CA LEU A 91 -3.34 0.40 -7.18
C LEU A 91 -3.68 1.80 -6.63
N VAL A 92 -2.69 2.69 -6.51
CA VAL A 92 -2.93 4.10 -6.12
C VAL A 92 -3.80 4.81 -7.15
N GLU A 93 -3.57 4.58 -8.45
CA GLU A 93 -4.43 5.13 -9.51
C GLU A 93 -5.88 4.65 -9.37
N ALA A 94 -6.08 3.36 -9.05
CA ALA A 94 -7.40 2.76 -8.88
C ALA A 94 -8.18 3.35 -7.67
N LEU A 95 -7.51 4.00 -6.71
CA LEU A 95 -8.21 4.71 -5.63
C LEU A 95 -9.08 5.86 -6.16
N GLY A 96 -8.82 6.38 -7.36
CA GLY A 96 -9.64 7.40 -8.01
C GLY A 96 -11.02 6.91 -8.44
N ASP A 97 -11.21 5.60 -8.58
CA ASP A 97 -12.44 5.01 -9.11
C ASP A 97 -13.57 4.92 -8.07
N GLY A 98 -13.22 4.94 -6.78
CA GLY A 98 -14.17 4.83 -5.68
C GLY A 98 -14.85 3.46 -5.56
N GLY A 99 -15.85 3.38 -4.69
CA GLY A 99 -16.71 2.20 -4.52
C GLY A 99 -15.95 0.89 -4.27
N ALA A 100 -16.37 -0.19 -4.95
CA ALA A 100 -15.76 -1.50 -4.81
C ALA A 100 -14.29 -1.54 -5.26
N ILE A 101 -13.93 -0.77 -6.30
CA ILE A 101 -12.55 -0.70 -6.79
C ILE A 101 -11.63 -0.09 -5.73
N LEU A 102 -12.05 1.01 -5.11
CA LEU A 102 -11.31 1.63 -4.02
C LEU A 102 -11.11 0.64 -2.86
N LYS A 103 -12.17 -0.05 -2.43
CA LYS A 103 -12.08 -1.04 -1.34
C LYS A 103 -11.05 -2.12 -1.68
N THR A 104 -11.17 -2.74 -2.85
CA THR A 104 -10.26 -3.80 -3.31
C THR A 104 -8.83 -3.29 -3.45
N ALA A 105 -8.62 -2.07 -3.95
CA ALA A 105 -7.30 -1.46 -4.08
C ALA A 105 -6.64 -1.23 -2.70
N LEU A 106 -7.40 -0.72 -1.72
CA LEU A 106 -6.90 -0.52 -0.35
C LEU A 106 -6.50 -1.85 0.31
N LEU A 107 -7.26 -2.92 0.07
CA LEU A 107 -6.94 -4.26 0.59
C LEU A 107 -5.71 -4.88 -0.09
N ALA A 108 -5.53 -4.65 -1.40
CA ALA A 108 -4.41 -5.20 -2.16
C ALA A 108 -3.09 -4.42 -1.94
N LEU A 109 -3.15 -3.13 -1.62
CA LEU A 109 -1.96 -2.26 -1.50
C LEU A 109 -0.87 -2.80 -0.56
N PRO A 110 -1.18 -3.26 0.67
CA PRO A 110 -0.18 -3.84 1.57
C PRO A 110 0.54 -5.09 1.02
N LEU A 111 -0.06 -5.75 0.02
CA LEU A 111 0.47 -6.98 -0.57
C LEU A 111 1.46 -6.71 -1.71
N ALA A 112 1.52 -5.47 -2.22
CA ALA A 112 2.42 -5.11 -3.31
C ALA A 112 3.89 -5.12 -2.86
N ASP A 113 4.80 -5.61 -3.70
CA ASP A 113 6.23 -5.63 -3.40
C ASP A 113 6.80 -4.23 -3.16
N ASP A 114 6.32 -3.25 -3.92
CA ASP A 114 6.70 -1.84 -3.90
C ASP A 114 5.72 -0.95 -3.10
N ALA A 115 4.94 -1.53 -2.19
CA ALA A 115 3.88 -0.84 -1.45
C ALA A 115 4.31 0.46 -0.73
N ASP A 116 5.59 0.58 -0.34
CA ASP A 116 6.11 1.79 0.31
C ASP A 116 5.94 3.05 -0.57
N LEU A 117 5.91 2.90 -1.90
CA LEU A 117 5.63 3.98 -2.86
C LEU A 117 4.22 4.57 -2.69
N ALA A 118 3.29 3.84 -2.09
CA ALA A 118 1.92 4.31 -1.89
C ALA A 118 1.76 5.19 -0.65
N LEU A 119 2.74 5.24 0.27
CA LEU A 119 2.58 5.89 1.58
C LEU A 119 2.19 7.37 1.45
N GLY A 120 2.88 8.13 0.61
CA GLY A 120 2.58 9.56 0.41
C GLY A 120 1.16 9.80 -0.12
N ALA A 121 0.74 9.01 -1.11
CA ALA A 121 -0.60 9.09 -1.69
C ALA A 121 -1.69 8.71 -0.67
N LEU A 122 -1.46 7.64 0.11
CA LEU A 122 -2.39 7.19 1.14
C LEU A 122 -2.50 8.20 2.29
N GLY A 123 -1.39 8.82 2.72
CA GLY A 123 -1.41 9.88 3.72
C GLY A 123 -2.22 11.10 3.28
N LYS A 124 -2.02 11.56 2.05
CA LYS A 124 -2.82 12.64 1.43
C LYS A 124 -4.30 12.26 1.36
N ARG A 125 -4.60 11.02 0.97
CA ARG A 125 -5.97 10.51 0.92
C ARG A 125 -6.61 10.46 2.30
N ALA A 126 -5.92 9.96 3.32
CA ALA A 126 -6.44 9.85 4.68
C ALA A 126 -6.86 11.21 5.27
N LEU A 127 -6.17 12.30 4.88
CA LEU A 127 -6.57 13.66 5.26
C LEU A 127 -7.87 14.10 4.59
N ALA A 128 -8.00 13.82 3.28
CA ALA A 128 -9.13 14.22 2.45
C ALA A 128 -10.35 13.28 2.52
N ALA A 129 -10.18 12.07 3.08
CA ALA A 129 -11.18 11.03 3.10
C ALA A 129 -12.42 11.42 3.92
N THR A 130 -13.58 10.96 3.45
CA THR A 130 -14.81 10.96 4.26
C THR A 130 -14.66 10.03 5.48
N ASP A 131 -15.54 10.13 6.47
CA ASP A 131 -15.46 9.28 7.66
C ASP A 131 -15.53 7.78 7.31
N GLU A 132 -16.36 7.41 6.33
CA GLU A 132 -16.51 6.01 5.87
C GLU A 132 -15.24 5.48 5.19
N GLU A 133 -14.52 6.31 4.44
CA GLU A 133 -13.32 5.90 3.69
C GLU A 133 -12.04 6.00 4.52
N ARG A 134 -12.05 6.83 5.57
CA ARG A 134 -10.85 7.13 6.35
C ARG A 134 -10.34 5.91 7.11
N GLY A 135 -11.23 5.13 7.73
CA GLY A 135 -10.87 3.88 8.42
C GLY A 135 -10.11 2.91 7.51
N PRO A 136 -10.71 2.44 6.40
CA PRO A 136 -10.04 1.56 5.44
C PRO A 136 -8.75 2.14 4.86
N THR A 137 -8.69 3.45 4.64
CA THR A 137 -7.46 4.11 4.18
C THR A 137 -6.36 4.04 5.22
N LEU A 138 -6.67 4.30 6.50
CA LEU A 138 -5.72 4.21 7.61
C LEU A 138 -5.28 2.76 7.87
N GLU A 139 -6.17 1.78 7.71
CA GLU A 139 -5.83 0.35 7.76
C GLU A 139 -4.85 -0.03 6.66
N ALA A 140 -5.04 0.47 5.43
CA ALA A 140 -4.09 0.27 4.35
C ALA A 140 -2.73 0.91 4.66
N VAL A 141 -2.71 2.15 5.19
CA VAL A 141 -1.46 2.80 5.63
C VAL A 141 -0.76 1.98 6.70
N LEU A 142 -1.49 1.50 7.71
CA LEU A 142 -0.96 0.64 8.76
C LEU A 142 -0.41 -0.67 8.18
N GLY A 143 -1.13 -1.29 7.24
CA GLY A 143 -0.70 -2.51 6.55
C GLY A 143 0.62 -2.32 5.81
N VAL A 144 0.80 -1.22 5.09
CA VAL A 144 2.06 -0.88 4.39
C VAL A 144 3.16 -0.52 5.39
N ALA A 145 2.88 0.37 6.34
CA ALA A 145 3.85 0.86 7.32
C ALA A 145 4.34 -0.28 8.23
N GLY A 146 3.47 -1.21 8.62
CA GLY A 146 3.75 -2.35 9.48
C GLY A 146 4.50 -3.50 8.81
N ARG A 147 4.75 -3.45 7.49
CA ARG A 147 5.56 -4.48 6.82
C ARG A 147 6.97 -4.52 7.40
N PRO A 148 7.54 -5.73 7.65
CA PRO A 148 8.92 -5.87 8.08
C PRO A 148 9.87 -5.13 7.13
N ALA A 149 10.86 -4.43 7.68
CA ALA A 149 11.88 -3.79 6.87
C ALA A 149 12.61 -4.84 6.02
N THR A 150 12.63 -4.62 4.71
CA THR A 150 13.43 -5.46 3.80
C THR A 150 14.86 -4.91 3.71
N ALA A 151 15.81 -5.74 3.30
CA ALA A 151 17.20 -5.30 3.11
C ALA A 151 17.40 -4.33 1.92
N ARG A 152 16.32 -3.86 1.31
CA ARG A 152 16.33 -2.91 0.19
C ARG A 152 16.34 -1.48 0.71
N GLU A 153 16.86 -0.58 -0.12
CA GLU A 153 16.77 0.85 0.13
C GLU A 153 15.29 1.31 0.08
N PRO A 154 14.88 2.26 0.94
CA PRO A 154 13.56 2.86 0.86
C PRO A 154 13.28 3.43 -0.53
N LEU A 155 12.14 3.08 -1.12
CA LEU A 155 11.81 3.48 -2.49
C LEU A 155 11.36 4.95 -2.59
N ASP A 156 10.67 5.46 -1.58
CA ASP A 156 10.21 6.86 -1.50
C ASP A 156 10.23 7.38 -0.05
N PRO A 157 11.40 7.85 0.44
CA PRO A 157 11.51 8.38 1.79
C PRO A 157 10.74 9.70 1.99
N GLU A 158 10.54 10.49 0.93
CA GLU A 158 9.79 11.75 0.98
C GLU A 158 8.31 11.47 1.19
N GLY A 159 7.71 10.60 0.36
CA GLY A 159 6.32 10.18 0.51
C GLY A 159 6.04 9.54 1.87
N ALA A 160 6.98 8.75 2.40
CA ALA A 160 6.84 8.19 3.74
C ALA A 160 6.87 9.25 4.86
N SER A 161 7.71 10.28 4.72
CA SER A 161 7.76 11.43 5.63
C SER A 161 6.46 12.25 5.58
N GLU A 162 5.95 12.52 4.37
CA GLU A 162 4.66 13.19 4.16
C GLU A 162 3.50 12.40 4.79
N ALA A 163 3.49 11.08 4.61
CA ALA A 163 2.52 10.19 5.24
C ALA A 163 2.58 10.29 6.77
N GLY A 164 3.79 10.32 7.33
CA GLY A 164 3.99 10.51 8.76
C GLY A 164 3.42 11.83 9.28
N ALA A 165 3.64 12.93 8.56
CA ALA A 165 3.07 14.23 8.90
C ALA A 165 1.53 14.21 8.85
N ALA A 166 0.95 13.55 7.85
CA ALA A 166 -0.50 13.37 7.74
C ALA A 166 -1.07 12.58 8.91
N LEU A 167 -0.41 11.48 9.32
CA LEU A 167 -0.84 10.66 10.45
C LEU A 167 -0.79 11.41 11.78
N LEU A 168 0.26 12.21 12.02
CA LEU A 168 0.36 13.06 13.22
C LEU A 168 -0.75 14.12 13.26
N SER A 169 -1.09 14.71 12.10
CA SER A 169 -2.20 15.66 11.98
C SER A 169 -3.55 15.01 12.31
N ILE A 170 -3.80 13.80 11.81
CA ILE A 170 -5.02 13.03 12.09
C ILE A 170 -5.07 12.65 13.58
N ALA A 171 -3.99 12.11 14.14
CA ALA A 171 -3.92 11.71 15.55
C ALA A 171 -4.17 12.88 16.52
N ALA A 172 -3.68 14.07 16.18
CA ALA A 172 -3.84 15.27 17.00
C ALA A 172 -5.21 15.94 16.88
N ASN A 173 -6.08 15.54 15.94
CA ASN A 173 -7.34 16.23 15.67
C ASN A 173 -8.49 15.73 16.57
N PRO A 174 -8.90 16.47 17.62
CA PRO A 174 -9.93 16.00 18.55
C PRO A 174 -11.33 15.89 17.94
N ALA A 175 -11.57 16.48 16.76
CA ALA A 175 -12.85 16.37 16.06
C ALA A 175 -13.04 15.00 15.38
N LEU A 176 -11.96 14.23 15.18
CA LEU A 176 -12.06 12.91 14.57
C LEU A 176 -12.40 11.82 15.60
N PRO A 177 -13.14 10.77 15.17
CA PRO A 177 -13.42 9.61 16.01
C PRO A 177 -12.16 9.02 16.66
N ARG A 178 -12.28 8.51 17.89
CA ARG A 178 -11.15 7.94 18.63
C ARG A 178 -10.53 6.77 17.85
N GLU A 179 -11.35 5.97 17.16
CA GLU A 179 -10.89 4.83 16.38
C GLU A 179 -9.93 5.27 15.26
N HIS A 180 -10.29 6.30 14.49
CA HIS A 180 -9.45 6.84 13.43
C HIS A 180 -8.13 7.40 13.97
N ARG A 181 -8.18 8.11 15.09
CA ARG A 181 -6.97 8.65 15.72
C ARG A 181 -6.05 7.54 16.25
N ALA A 182 -6.62 6.49 16.86
CA ALA A 182 -5.87 5.35 17.35
C ALA A 182 -5.17 4.60 16.20
N LEU A 183 -5.87 4.34 15.09
CA LEU A 183 -5.26 3.76 13.89
C LEU A 183 -4.12 4.62 13.33
N ALA A 184 -4.31 5.95 13.30
CA ALA A 184 -3.25 6.85 12.85
C ALA A 184 -2.01 6.81 13.76
N VAL A 185 -2.20 6.69 15.09
CA VAL A 185 -1.10 6.49 16.06
C VAL A 185 -0.40 5.15 15.82
N SER A 186 -1.14 4.06 15.64
CA SER A 186 -0.56 2.74 15.34
C SER A 186 0.29 2.77 14.07
N ALA A 187 -0.23 3.40 13.00
CA ALA A 187 0.52 3.55 11.75
C ALA A 187 1.76 4.45 11.92
N ALA A 188 1.65 5.54 12.68
CA ALA A 188 2.79 6.41 12.97
C ALA A 188 3.90 5.69 13.73
N ARG A 189 3.53 4.77 14.65
CA ARG A 189 4.51 3.95 15.37
C ARG A 189 5.23 2.96 14.46
N ALA A 190 4.50 2.32 13.55
CA ALA A 190 5.12 1.46 12.54
C ALA A 190 6.14 2.22 11.68
N LEU A 191 5.86 3.49 11.33
CA LEU A 191 6.83 4.35 10.65
C LEU A 191 8.01 4.77 11.56
N ALA A 192 7.78 4.95 12.85
CA ALA A 192 8.85 5.25 13.81
C ALA A 192 9.80 4.06 14.02
N GLU A 193 9.31 2.82 13.98
CA GLU A 193 10.14 1.61 13.99
C GLU A 193 11.10 1.57 12.78
N LYS A 194 10.66 2.11 11.64
CA LYS A 194 11.46 2.30 10.42
C LYS A 194 12.35 3.55 10.45
N LYS A 195 12.38 4.30 11.58
CA LYS A 195 13.13 5.56 11.76
C LYS A 195 12.72 6.68 10.79
N ILE A 196 11.50 6.61 10.26
CA ILE A 196 10.94 7.64 9.38
C ILE A 196 10.35 8.78 10.23
N LEU A 197 9.76 8.42 11.36
CA LEU A 197 9.19 9.37 12.34
C LEU A 197 9.95 9.30 13.66
N ASP A 198 9.99 10.45 14.35
CA ASP A 198 10.47 10.55 15.71
C ASP A 198 9.38 10.03 16.68
N PRO A 199 9.64 8.95 17.45
CA PRO A 199 8.65 8.40 18.37
C PRO A 199 8.22 9.39 19.45
N ALA A 200 9.05 10.38 19.81
CA ALA A 200 8.71 11.40 20.80
C ALA A 200 7.58 12.34 20.34
N LYS A 201 7.29 12.39 19.03
CA LYS A 201 6.22 13.22 18.46
C LYS A 201 4.87 12.51 18.42
N ILE A 202 4.82 11.21 18.73
CA ILE A 202 3.59 10.41 18.62
C ILE A 202 2.78 10.54 19.92
N PRO A 203 1.49 10.92 19.85
CA PRO A 203 0.61 10.96 21.03
C PRO A 203 0.51 9.60 21.73
N GLY A 204 0.65 9.58 23.06
CA GLY A 204 0.58 8.36 23.88
C GLY A 204 -0.76 8.14 24.61
N ASP A 205 -1.68 9.11 24.53
CA ASP A 205 -2.98 9.10 25.23
C ASP A 205 -4.05 8.20 24.57
N LEU A 206 -3.76 7.70 23.38
CA LEU A 206 -4.68 6.92 22.55
C LEU A 206 -4.41 5.42 22.56
N ASP A 207 -3.56 4.94 23.47
CA ASP A 207 -3.32 3.51 23.62
C ASP A 207 -4.54 2.74 24.14
N PRO A 208 -4.79 1.52 23.64
CA PRO A 208 -5.74 0.62 24.29
C PRO A 208 -5.20 0.25 25.68
N PRO A 209 -6.08 0.11 26.70
CA PRO A 209 -5.70 -0.34 28.04
C PRO A 209 -5.17 -1.78 28.06
#